data_AF-A0A1G8QWL5-F1
#
_entry.id   AF-A0A1G8QWL5-F1
#
_cell.length_a   1.000
_cell.length_b   1.000
_cell.length_c   1.000
_cell.angle_alpha   90.00
_cell.angle_beta   90.00
_cell.angle_gamma   90.00
#
_symmetry.space_group_name_H-M   'P 1'
#
loop_
_entity.id
_entity.type
_entity.pdbx_description
1 polymer ?
#
loop_
_entity_poly.entity_id
_entity_poly.type
_entity_poly.pdbx_seq_one_letter_code
_entity_poly.pdbx_strand_id
1 'polypeptide(L)'
;MLAGQNPNDGFKYNFKVFLNGWVIALFVLCFGTLVGFIATFFWTDTLGVIALCIRVVAWIIGGAFSVIFVIRLILYAIARKTGKIL
;
A
#
# COMPACT_ATOMS: atom_id res chain seq x y z
N MET A 1 6.07 -18.84 -23.29
CA MET A 1 7.17 -17.85 -23.32
C MET A 1 6.57 -16.49 -23.00
N LEU A 2 6.77 -15.96 -21.78
CA LEU A 2 6.41 -14.57 -21.43
C LEU A 2 7.55 -13.60 -21.81
N ALA A 3 8.34 -13.99 -22.84
CA ALA A 3 9.40 -13.20 -23.43
C ALA A 3 8.77 -12.05 -24.21
N GLY A 4 8.77 -10.85 -23.62
CA GLY A 4 8.29 -9.65 -24.29
C GLY A 4 8.03 -8.46 -23.39
N GLN A 5 7.93 -8.63 -22.07
CA GLN A 5 7.86 -7.47 -21.18
C GLN A 5 9.27 -6.99 -20.88
N ASN A 6 9.61 -5.80 -21.40
CA ASN A 6 10.84 -5.13 -21.02
C ASN A 6 10.97 -5.14 -19.49
N PRO A 7 12.16 -5.42 -18.93
CA PRO A 7 12.38 -5.44 -17.48
C PRO A 7 11.86 -4.16 -16.78
N ASN A 8 11.94 -3.04 -17.51
CA ASN A 8 11.45 -1.73 -17.10
C ASN A 8 9.92 -1.67 -16.92
N ASP A 9 9.16 -2.46 -17.69
CA ASP A 9 7.70 -2.50 -17.62
C ASP A 9 7.22 -3.32 -16.42
N GLY A 10 7.95 -4.38 -16.03
CA GLY A 10 7.71 -5.13 -14.80
C GLY A 10 7.94 -4.28 -13.54
N PHE A 11 8.98 -3.44 -13.54
CA PHE A 11 9.22 -2.48 -12.45
C PHE A 11 8.13 -1.41 -12.38
N LYS A 12 7.76 -0.81 -13.52
CA LYS A 12 6.65 0.17 -13.60
C LYS A 12 5.34 -0.43 -13.12
N TYR A 13 5.05 -1.69 -13.45
CA TYR A 13 3.85 -2.38 -12.99
C TYR A 13 3.84 -2.55 -11.46
N ASN A 14 4.94 -3.04 -10.87
CA ASN A 14 5.04 -3.16 -9.41
C ASN A 14 4.93 -1.80 -8.70
N PHE A 15 5.51 -0.75 -9.28
CA PHE A 15 5.41 0.60 -8.72
C PHE A 15 3.97 1.14 -8.79
N LYS A 16 3.23 0.86 -9.87
CA LYS A 16 1.80 1.18 -9.97
C LYS A 16 0.98 0.42 -8.94
N VAL A 17 1.25 -0.86 -8.72
CA VAL A 17 0.55 -1.66 -7.69
C VAL A 17 0.81 -1.12 -6.29
N PHE A 18 2.07 -0.76 -5.99
CA PHE A 18 2.44 -0.11 -4.73
C PHE A 18 1.71 1.23 -4.54
N LEU A 19 1.75 2.11 -5.55
CA LEU A 19 1.04 3.39 -5.53
C LEU A 19 -0.46 3.21 -5.32
N ASN A 20 -1.10 2.30 -6.05
CA ASN A 20 -2.53 2.04 -5.89
C ASN A 20 -2.88 1.55 -4.48
N GLY A 21 -2.06 0.65 -3.91
CA GLY A 21 -2.23 0.19 -2.53
C GLY A 21 -2.11 1.32 -1.51
N TRP A 22 -1.14 2.21 -1.69
CA TRP A 22 -0.95 3.39 -0.84
C TRP A 22 -2.03 4.44 -1.02
N VAL A 23 -2.55 4.63 -2.24
CA VAL A 23 -3.68 5.52 -2.50
C VAL A 23 -4.91 5.03 -1.74
N ILE A 24 -5.21 3.73 -1.79
CA ILE A 24 -6.32 3.14 -1.01
C ILE A 24 -6.08 3.33 0.50
N ALA A 25 -4.86 3.06 0.99
CA ALA A 25 -4.52 3.29 2.39
C ALA A 25 -4.72 4.77 2.80
N LEU A 26 -4.31 5.72 1.97
CA LEU A 26 -4.51 7.15 2.21
C LEU A 26 -5.98 7.52 2.24
N PHE A 27 -6.81 6.97 1.36
CA PHE A 27 -8.26 7.19 1.41
C PHE A 27 -8.88 6.69 2.72
N VAL A 28 -8.52 5.48 3.16
CA VAL A 28 -9.00 4.92 4.42
C VAL A 28 -8.51 5.75 5.62
N LEU A 29 -7.27 6.25 5.55
CA LEU A 29 -6.71 7.11 6.59
C LEU A 29 -7.43 8.45 6.67
N CYS A 30 -7.68 9.10 5.52
CA CYS A 30 -8.47 10.33 5.42
C CYS A 30 -9.87 10.13 5.99
N PHE A 31 -10.51 9.00 5.70
CA PHE A 31 -11.82 8.66 6.25
C PHE A 31 -11.76 8.53 7.79
N GLY A 32 -10.78 7.78 8.31
CA GLY A 32 -10.55 7.67 9.76
C GLY A 32 -10.21 9.00 10.42
N THR A 33 -9.55 9.94 9.73
CA THR A 33 -9.32 11.29 10.25
C THR A 33 -10.62 12.10 10.33
N LEU A 34 -11.46 12.03 9.30
CA LEU A 34 -12.75 12.72 9.25
C LEU A 34 -13.71 12.21 10.33
N VAL A 35 -13.80 10.89 10.50
CA VAL A 35 -14.60 10.29 11.58
C VAL A 35 -14.10 10.74 12.96
N GLY A 36 -12.79 10.81 13.17
CA GLY A 36 -12.23 11.29 14.43
C GLY A 36 -12.47 12.78 14.69
N PHE A 37 -12.47 13.60 13.64
CA PHE A 37 -12.83 15.02 13.73
C PHE A 37 -14.30 15.21 14.12
N ILE A 38 -15.20 14.41 13.53
CA ILE A 38 -16.62 14.39 13.91
C ILE A 38 -16.76 13.95 15.37
N ALA A 39 -16.07 12.89 15.78
CA ALA A 39 -16.10 12.39 17.16
C ALA A 39 -15.71 13.45 18.20
N THR A 40 -14.70 14.27 17.88
CA THR A 40 -14.26 15.38 18.75
C THR A 40 -15.28 16.50 18.83
N PHE A 41 -16.02 16.75 17.74
CA PHE A 41 -17.10 17.76 17.73
C PHE A 41 -18.33 17.31 18.53
N PHE A 42 -18.63 16.01 18.54
CA PHE A 42 -19.79 15.44 19.23
C PHE A 42 -19.47 14.83 20.60
N TRP A 43 -18.23 14.94 21.09
CA TRP A 43 -17.76 14.34 22.37
C TRP A 43 -18.17 12.86 22.52
N THR A 44 -18.01 12.10 21.45
CA THR A 44 -18.40 10.69 21.42
C THR A 44 -17.16 9.80 21.42
N ASP A 45 -16.83 9.26 22.59
CA ASP A 45 -15.68 8.37 22.77
C ASP A 45 -15.73 7.15 21.84
N THR A 46 -16.92 6.61 21.60
CA THR A 46 -17.14 5.46 20.69
C THR A 46 -16.71 5.77 19.26
N LEU A 47 -17.01 6.97 18.74
CA LEU A 47 -16.59 7.37 17.38
C LEU A 47 -15.09 7.65 17.33
N GLY A 48 -14.49 8.11 18.44
CA GLY A 48 -13.04 8.29 18.57
C GLY A 48 -12.28 6.95 18.47
N VAL A 49 -12.78 5.91 19.13
CA VAL A 49 -12.19 4.55 19.05
C VAL A 49 -12.33 3.98 17.65
N ILE A 50 -13.49 4.13 17.01
CA ILE A 50 -13.71 3.66 15.62
C ILE A 50 -12.76 4.39 14.65
N ALA A 51 -12.60 5.70 14.80
CA ALA A 51 -11.67 6.49 14.00
C ALA A 51 -10.23 6.00 14.13
N LEU A 52 -9.79 5.68 15.35
CA LEU A 52 -8.46 5.16 15.61
C LEU A 52 -8.26 3.79 14.96
N CYS A 53 -9.23 2.88 15.09
CA CYS A 53 -9.20 1.57 14.44
C CYS A 53 -9.10 1.69 12.91
N ILE A 54 -9.88 2.59 12.30
CA ILE A 54 -9.84 2.83 10.85
C ILE A 54 -8.45 3.32 10.42
N ARG A 55 -7.84 4.25 11.16
CA ARG A 55 -6.48 4.75 10.88
C ARG A 55 -5.44 3.64 10.99
N VAL A 56 -5.54 2.77 12.00
CA VAL A 56 -4.64 1.62 12.17
C VAL A 56 -4.75 0.66 10.99
N VAL A 57 -5.97 0.33 10.56
CA VAL A 57 -6.22 -0.51 9.38
C VAL A 57 -5.59 0.09 8.12
N ALA A 58 -5.71 1.40 7.92
CA ALA A 58 -5.09 2.09 6.79
C ALA A 58 -3.56 1.90 6.75
N TRP A 59 -2.89 2.06 7.91
CA TRP A 59 -1.45 1.84 8.02
C TRP A 59 -1.06 0.38 7.77
N ILE A 60 -1.86 -0.58 8.25
CA ILE A 60 -1.62 -2.01 7.99
C ILE A 60 -1.70 -2.31 6.49
N ILE A 61 -2.71 -1.77 5.79
CA ILE A 61 -2.86 -1.94 4.35
C ILE A 61 -1.65 -1.35 3.61
N GLY A 62 -1.28 -0.09 3.89
CA GLY A 62 -0.11 0.54 3.26
C GLY A 62 1.20 -0.21 3.56
N GLY A 63 1.36 -0.68 4.79
CA GLY A 63 2.49 -1.52 5.22
C GLY A 63 2.57 -2.84 4.45
N ALA A 64 1.46 -3.56 4.30
CA ALA A 64 1.41 -4.82 3.55
C ALA A 64 1.82 -4.63 2.08
N PHE A 65 1.31 -3.58 1.42
CA PHE A 65 1.71 -3.26 0.04
C PHE A 65 3.20 -2.88 -0.07
N SER A 66 3.76 -2.23 0.96
CA SER A 66 5.18 -1.92 1.03
C SER A 66 6.05 -3.17 1.14
N VAL A 67 5.65 -4.12 1.99
CA VAL A 67 6.35 -5.41 2.11
C VAL A 67 6.32 -6.18 0.78
N ILE A 68 5.15 -6.26 0.14
CA ILE A 68 5.01 -6.93 -1.17
C ILE A 68 5.91 -6.26 -2.22
N PHE A 69 5.96 -4.93 -2.24
CA PHE A 69 6.82 -4.18 -3.17
C PHE A 69 8.30 -4.50 -2.94
N VAL A 70 8.77 -4.48 -1.69
CA VAL A 70 10.17 -4.80 -1.35
C VAL A 70 10.53 -6.23 -1.74
N ILE A 71 9.66 -7.21 -1.43
CA ILE A 71 9.87 -8.62 -1.81
C ILE A 71 10.02 -8.74 -3.34
N ARG A 72 9.12 -8.12 -4.10
CA ARG A 72 9.19 -8.18 -5.56
C ARG A 72 10.42 -7.47 -6.13
N LEU A 73 10.87 -6.38 -5.49
CA LEU A 73 12.08 -5.66 -5.88
C LEU A 73 13.33 -6.52 -5.64
N ILE A 74 13.39 -7.23 -4.51
CA ILE A 74 14.46 -8.19 -4.19
C ILE A 74 14.48 -9.34 -5.22
N LEU A 75 13.32 -9.95 -5.50
CA LEU A 75 13.21 -11.03 -6.49
C LEU A 75 13.68 -10.56 -7.88
N TYR A 76 13.29 -9.34 -8.28
CA TYR A 76 13.74 -8.75 -9.54
C TYR A 76 15.25 -8.50 -9.57
N ALA A 77 15.83 -8.00 -8.47
CA ALA A 77 17.28 -7.81 -8.36
C ALA A 77 18.05 -9.14 -8.45
N ILE A 78 17.52 -10.21 -7.84
CA ILE A 78 18.10 -11.57 -7.92
C ILE A 78 17.99 -12.12 -9.35
N ALA A 79 16.83 -12.00 -9.99
CA ALA A 79 16.61 -12.44 -11.36
C ALA A 79 17.54 -11.71 -12.37
N ARG A 80 17.75 -10.41 -12.18
CA ARG A 80 18.68 -9.61 -12.99
C ARG A 80 20.13 -10.07 -12.82
N LYS A 81 20.56 -10.39 -11.60
CA LYS A 81 21.92 -10.89 -11.32
C LYS A 81 22.17 -12.29 -11.88
N THR A 82 21.14 -13.12 -11.98
CA THR A 82 21.25 -14.51 -12.44
C THR A 82 21.13 -14.65 -13.97
N GLY A 83 21.02 -13.55 -14.72
CA GLY A 83 20.89 -13.58 -16.18
C GLY A 83 19.57 -14.21 -16.66
N LYS A 84 18.69 -14.62 -15.75
CA LYS A 84 17.34 -15.09 -16.01
C LYS A 84 16.41 -13.90 -16.17
N ILE A 85 16.71 -13.05 -17.14
CA ILE A 85 15.73 -12.09 -17.65
C ILE A 85 14.87 -12.89 -18.62
N LEU A 86 13.62 -13.15 -18.24
CA LEU A 86 12.58 -13.73 -19.07
C LEU A 86 11.56 -12.63 -19.38
#